data_AF-A0AA88R9S6-F1
#
_entry.id   AF-A0AA88R9S6-F1
#
_cell.length_a   1.000
_cell.length_b   1.000
_cell.length_c   1.000
_cell.angle_alpha   90.00
_cell.angle_beta   90.00
_cell.angle_gamma   90.00
#
_symmetry.space_group_name_H-M   'P 1'
#
loop_
_entity.id
_entity.type
_entity.pdbx_description
1 polymer ?
#
loop_
_entity_poly.entity_id
_entity_poly.type
_entity_poly.pdbx_seq_one_letter_code
_entity_poly.pdbx_strand_id
1 'polypeptide(L)'
;MADQMRILWIKIVLLKKVGNTRVVNHKELEFFREELQSRLSSNYNVILKDRKLPMSLLNDHQKQTRVRLLDREPFVDAFGLKNKRKRPKLMASDYEELVKKADGSQALQVMWDQTVVQIQRKPSTHWLISKQDHNIYEDSSGGTIEIRSTVATMVRTVAKPFE
;
A
#
# COMPACT_ATOMS: atom_id res chain seq x y z
N MET A 1 57.18 -25.36 -8.23
CA MET A 1 57.12 -24.49 -9.43
C MET A 1 55.77 -24.59 -10.15
N ALA A 2 55.31 -25.79 -10.54
CA ALA A 2 54.06 -25.96 -11.31
C ALA A 2 52.77 -25.52 -10.56
N ASP A 3 52.67 -25.74 -9.25
CA ASP A 3 51.49 -25.32 -8.47
C ASP A 3 51.35 -23.81 -8.33
N GLN A 4 52.46 -23.09 -8.22
CA GLN A 4 52.47 -21.63 -8.22
C GLN A 4 51.96 -21.08 -9.56
N MET A 5 52.33 -21.71 -10.68
CA MET A 5 51.85 -21.34 -12.01
C MET A 5 50.35 -21.62 -12.19
N ARG A 6 49.84 -22.72 -11.62
CA ARG A 6 48.40 -23.04 -11.63
C ARG A 6 47.57 -22.05 -10.80
N ILE A 7 48.04 -21.70 -9.60
CA ILE A 7 47.39 -20.70 -8.74
C ILE A 7 47.43 -19.31 -9.38
N LEU A 8 48.56 -18.93 -9.98
CA LEU A 8 48.71 -17.68 -10.70
C LEU A 8 47.76 -17.63 -11.91
N TRP A 9 47.63 -18.72 -12.65
CA TRP A 9 46.74 -18.82 -13.81
C TRP A 9 45.26 -18.71 -13.39
N ILE A 10 44.86 -19.42 -12.34
CA ILE A 10 43.52 -19.30 -11.74
C ILE A 10 43.27 -17.85 -11.30
N LYS A 11 44.24 -17.21 -10.63
CA LYS A 11 44.12 -15.82 -10.16
C LYS A 11 44.01 -14.81 -11.31
N ILE A 12 44.74 -15.00 -12.41
CA ILE A 12 44.66 -14.17 -13.62
C ILE A 12 43.30 -14.35 -14.32
N VAL A 13 42.82 -15.59 -14.45
CA VAL A 13 41.50 -15.90 -15.04
C VAL A 13 40.37 -15.35 -14.16
N LEU A 14 40.49 -15.43 -12.84
CA LEU A 14 39.55 -14.82 -11.89
C LEU A 14 39.57 -13.28 -11.97
N LEU A 15 40.75 -12.66 -12.07
CA LEU A 15 40.88 -11.21 -12.22
C LEU A 15 40.30 -10.72 -13.55
N LYS A 16 40.42 -11.50 -14.64
CA LYS A 16 39.83 -11.20 -15.95
C LYS A 16 38.29 -11.19 -15.92
N LYS A 17 37.66 -11.90 -14.97
CA LYS A 17 36.19 -12.05 -14.87
C LYS A 17 35.52 -10.96 -14.01
N VAL A 18 36.27 -10.04 -13.42
CA VAL A 18 35.74 -8.91 -12.63
C VAL A 18 35.76 -7.63 -13.45
N GLY A 19 34.99 -7.60 -14.55
CA GLY A 19 34.79 -6.40 -15.37
C GLY A 19 33.33 -5.96 -15.34
N ASN A 20 33.06 -4.73 -14.92
CA ASN A 20 31.71 -4.19 -14.80
C ASN A 20 31.01 -4.16 -16.17
N THR A 21 29.86 -4.83 -16.29
CA THR A 21 29.18 -5.06 -17.58
C THR A 21 28.16 -3.99 -17.96
N ARG A 22 27.72 -3.16 -17.00
CA ARG A 22 26.77 -2.05 -17.21
C ARG A 22 27.21 -0.89 -16.33
N VAL A 23 27.82 0.12 -16.94
CA VAL A 23 28.29 1.33 -16.27
C VAL A 23 27.49 2.50 -16.81
N VAL A 24 26.97 3.34 -15.91
CA VAL A 24 26.20 4.55 -16.24
C VAL A 24 26.94 5.73 -15.62
N ASN A 25 27.08 6.83 -16.38
CA ASN A 25 27.69 8.05 -15.88
C ASN A 25 26.73 8.78 -14.92
N HIS A 26 27.28 9.47 -13.91
CA HIS A 26 26.44 10.13 -12.89
C HIS A 26 25.49 11.19 -13.49
N LYS A 27 25.97 12.01 -14.42
CA LYS A 27 25.15 13.04 -15.12
C LYS A 27 24.04 12.41 -15.98
N GLU A 28 24.35 11.31 -16.66
CA GLU A 28 23.37 10.58 -17.47
C GLU A 28 22.32 9.89 -16.60
N LEU A 29 22.70 9.44 -15.41
CA LEU A 29 21.79 8.82 -14.44
C LEU A 29 20.78 9.85 -13.91
N GLU A 30 21.23 11.05 -13.57
CA GLU A 30 20.37 12.13 -13.09
C GLU A 30 19.37 12.57 -14.17
N PHE A 31 19.86 12.80 -15.39
CA PHE A 31 19.01 13.07 -16.55
C PHE A 31 17.99 11.95 -16.82
N PHE A 32 18.43 10.70 -16.75
CA PHE A 32 17.55 9.54 -16.91
C PHE A 32 16.45 9.47 -15.85
N ARG A 33 16.76 9.83 -14.59
CA ARG A 33 15.77 9.88 -13.50
C ARG A 33 14.70 10.93 -13.78
N GLU A 34 15.10 12.15 -14.16
CA GLU A 34 14.18 13.25 -14.45
C GLU A 34 13.26 12.94 -15.63
N GLU A 35 13.83 12.46 -16.74
CA GLU A 35 13.04 12.10 -17.92
C GLU A 35 12.07 10.97 -17.63
N LEU A 36 12.51 9.89 -16.98
CA LEU A 36 11.62 8.77 -16.68
C LEU A 36 10.52 9.15 -15.69
N GLN A 37 10.82 9.97 -14.68
CA GLN A 37 9.82 10.43 -13.72
C GLN A 37 8.74 11.29 -14.40
N SER A 38 9.13 12.14 -15.36
CA SER A 38 8.19 12.93 -16.16
C SER A 38 7.30 12.07 -17.06
N ARG A 39 7.82 10.96 -17.61
CA ARG A 39 7.09 10.07 -18.51
C ARG A 39 6.19 9.09 -17.78
N LEU A 40 6.59 8.64 -16.58
CA LEU A 40 5.84 7.72 -15.73
C LEU A 40 4.68 8.39 -14.99
N SER A 41 4.74 9.70 -14.74
CA SER A 41 3.68 10.43 -14.02
C SER A 41 2.37 10.54 -14.80
N SER A 42 2.40 10.37 -16.12
CA SER A 42 1.21 10.37 -16.97
C SER A 42 0.64 8.96 -17.16
N ASN A 43 -0.64 8.76 -16.81
CA ASN A 43 -1.33 7.47 -16.87
C ASN A 43 -1.50 6.85 -18.26
N TYR A 44 -1.20 7.56 -19.35
CA TYR A 44 -1.40 7.09 -20.73
C TYR A 44 -0.11 6.62 -21.43
N ASN A 45 1.04 6.76 -20.77
CA ASN A 45 2.31 6.36 -21.35
C ASN A 45 2.61 4.89 -21.00
N VAL A 46 2.91 4.09 -22.02
CA VAL A 46 3.31 2.69 -21.88
C VAL A 46 4.75 2.52 -22.32
N ILE A 47 5.56 1.85 -21.50
CA ILE A 47 6.95 1.55 -21.85
C ILE A 47 6.98 0.26 -22.69
N LEU A 48 7.63 0.34 -23.86
CA LEU A 48 7.68 -0.77 -24.82
C LEU A 48 8.86 -1.73 -24.60
N LYS A 49 9.92 -1.31 -23.88
CA LYS A 49 11.21 -2.01 -23.78
C LYS A 49 11.76 -2.07 -22.35
N ASP A 50 10.95 -2.55 -21.42
CA ASP A 50 11.26 -2.55 -19.97
C ASP A 50 12.53 -3.31 -19.60
N ARG A 51 12.79 -4.46 -20.25
CA ARG A 51 13.89 -5.37 -19.88
C ARG A 51 15.29 -4.77 -20.04
N LYS A 52 15.42 -3.69 -20.82
CA LYS A 52 16.68 -2.99 -21.06
C LYS A 52 16.86 -1.78 -20.15
N LEU A 53 15.80 -1.36 -19.45
CA LEU A 53 15.82 -0.20 -18.58
C LEU A 53 16.16 -0.64 -17.16
N PRO A 54 17.24 -0.11 -16.56
CA PRO A 54 17.58 -0.41 -15.17
C PRO A 54 16.68 0.35 -14.20
N MET A 55 15.40 -0.05 -14.11
CA MET A 55 14.39 0.59 -13.24
C MET A 55 14.75 0.57 -11.76
N SER A 56 15.63 -0.36 -11.34
CA SER A 56 16.16 -0.40 -9.98
C SER A 56 16.94 0.86 -9.59
N LEU A 57 17.46 1.64 -10.55
CA LEU A 57 18.19 2.88 -10.28
C LEU A 57 17.29 4.07 -9.92
N LEU A 58 15.98 3.95 -10.14
CA LEU A 58 15.01 5.01 -9.80
C LEU A 58 14.67 4.99 -8.31
N ASN A 59 14.60 3.80 -7.72
CA ASN A 59 14.24 3.60 -6.32
C ASN A 59 15.50 3.59 -5.47
N ASP A 60 16.05 4.76 -5.16
CA ASP A 60 16.91 4.87 -3.98
C ASP A 60 16.02 4.53 -2.78
N HIS A 61 16.29 3.38 -2.14
CA HIS A 61 15.60 3.02 -0.90
C HIS A 61 15.75 4.21 0.04
N GLN A 62 14.66 4.95 0.24
CA GLN A 62 14.63 5.95 1.29
C GLN A 62 15.00 5.20 2.55
N LYS A 63 16.18 5.51 3.11
CA LYS A 63 16.64 4.94 4.36
C LYS A 63 15.46 5.08 5.31
N GLN A 64 14.88 3.96 5.74
CA GLN A 64 13.70 3.99 6.58
C GLN A 64 14.01 4.93 7.74
N THR A 65 13.37 6.10 7.76
CA THR A 65 13.60 7.12 8.79
C THR A 65 13.24 6.57 10.16
N ARG A 66 12.43 5.51 10.18
CA ARG A 66 12.08 4.73 11.36
C ARG A 66 13.20 3.76 11.68
N VAL A 67 13.75 3.91 12.88
CA VAL A 67 14.72 2.99 13.47
C VAL A 67 14.19 1.55 13.39
N ARG A 68 15.02 0.63 12.88
CA ARG A 68 14.71 -0.81 12.85
C ARG A 68 14.59 -1.33 14.28
N LEU A 69 13.35 -1.45 14.76
CA LEU A 69 13.04 -1.85 16.13
C LEU A 69 13.52 -3.27 16.45
N LEU A 70 13.43 -4.18 15.47
CA LEU A 70 13.75 -5.60 15.64
C LEU A 70 15.26 -5.84 15.87
N ASP A 71 16.12 -4.99 15.32
CA ASP A 71 17.57 -5.09 15.53
C ASP A 71 17.96 -4.58 16.93
N ARG A 72 17.17 -3.66 17.51
CA ARG A 72 17.39 -3.12 18.85
C ARG A 72 16.79 -4.00 19.94
N GLU A 73 15.57 -4.49 19.73
CA GLU A 73 14.80 -5.28 20.69
C GLU A 73 14.14 -6.46 19.95
N PRO A 74 14.82 -7.62 19.86
CA PRO A 74 14.23 -8.78 19.23
C PRO A 74 13.08 -9.33 20.07
N PHE A 75 12.09 -9.96 19.41
CA PHE A 75 10.87 -10.45 20.07
C PHE A 75 11.14 -11.40 21.24
N VAL A 76 12.15 -12.28 21.10
CA VAL A 76 12.56 -13.22 22.15
C VAL A 76 12.98 -12.49 23.43
N ASP A 77 13.68 -11.37 23.29
CA ASP A 77 14.17 -10.60 24.43
C ASP A 77 13.10 -9.65 25.00
N ALA A 78 12.08 -9.27 24.21
CA ALA A 78 11.01 -8.35 24.64
C ALA A 78 9.78 -9.05 25.24
N PHE A 79 9.44 -10.26 24.76
CA PHE A 79 8.23 -11.01 25.15
C PHE A 79 8.50 -12.50 25.50
N GLY A 80 9.74 -12.97 25.42
CA GLY A 80 10.08 -14.36 25.75
C GLY A 80 10.17 -14.63 27.25
N LEU A 81 10.25 -15.92 27.61
CA LEU A 81 10.38 -16.35 29.02
C LEU A 81 11.65 -15.79 29.69
N LYS A 82 12.72 -15.58 28.91
CA LYS A 82 13.98 -14.94 29.32
C LYS A 82 14.02 -13.45 28.95
N ASN A 83 12.89 -12.76 29.02
CA ASN A 83 12.77 -11.34 28.70
C ASN A 83 13.69 -10.47 29.58
N LYS A 84 14.42 -9.55 28.93
CA LYS A 84 15.36 -8.61 29.56
C LYS A 84 14.72 -7.24 29.89
N ARG A 85 13.62 -6.89 29.23
CA ARG A 85 12.91 -5.61 29.40
C ARG A 85 12.09 -5.60 30.69
N LYS A 86 12.50 -4.75 31.63
CA LYS A 86 11.80 -4.55 32.92
C LYS A 86 10.81 -3.38 32.92
N ARG A 87 11.00 -2.37 32.08
CA ARG A 87 10.12 -1.18 32.01
C ARG A 87 9.83 -0.81 30.54
N PRO A 88 8.60 -0.35 30.22
CA PRO A 88 8.29 0.19 28.89
C PRO A 88 8.91 1.57 28.69
N LYS A 89 9.22 1.90 27.43
CA LYS A 89 9.61 3.26 27.04
C LYS A 89 8.34 4.07 26.81
N LEU A 90 7.97 4.89 27.79
CA LEU A 90 6.82 5.79 27.70
C LEU A 90 7.26 7.08 27.02
N MET A 91 6.39 7.61 26.15
CA MET A 91 6.63 8.88 25.44
C MET A 91 6.03 10.09 26.18
N ALA A 92 5.65 9.94 27.44
CA ALA A 92 5.04 10.98 28.26
C ALA A 92 5.94 11.26 29.46
N SER A 93 6.12 12.53 29.81
CA SER A 93 6.93 12.93 30.97
C SER A 93 6.14 12.80 32.27
N ASP A 94 4.87 13.19 32.24
CA ASP A 94 4.04 13.35 33.42
C ASP A 94 2.77 12.49 33.39
N TYR A 95 2.18 12.27 34.57
CA TYR A 95 0.95 11.50 34.71
C TYR A 95 -0.23 12.12 33.95
N GLU A 96 -0.35 13.45 33.96
CA GLU A 96 -1.38 14.18 33.22
C GLU A 96 -1.29 13.97 31.71
N GLU A 97 -0.06 13.89 31.16
CA GLU A 97 0.14 13.61 29.73
C GLU A 97 -0.23 12.17 29.37
N LEU A 98 0.03 11.22 30.26
CA LEU A 98 -0.38 9.83 30.07
C LEU A 98 -1.90 9.70 30.03
N VAL A 99 -2.61 10.38 30.92
CA VAL A 99 -4.09 10.38 30.96
C VAL A 99 -4.66 10.97 29.66
N LYS A 100 -4.16 12.13 29.22
CA LYS A 100 -4.60 12.74 27.95
C LYS A 100 -4.40 11.83 26.74
N LYS A 101 -3.28 11.10 26.68
CA LYS A 101 -3.03 10.11 25.61
C LYS A 101 -3.97 8.92 25.71
N ALA A 102 -4.27 8.45 26.92
CA ALA A 102 -5.21 7.36 27.16
C ALA A 102 -6.63 7.74 26.71
N ASP A 103 -7.10 8.95 27.07
CA ASP A 103 -8.43 9.44 26.69
C ASP A 103 -8.57 9.56 25.17
N GLY A 104 -7.54 10.10 24.49
CA GLY A 104 -7.51 10.17 23.03
C GLY A 104 -7.58 8.79 22.34
N SER A 105 -6.97 7.76 22.94
CA SER A 105 -7.04 6.39 22.41
C SER A 105 -8.39 5.70 22.67
N GLN A 106 -9.02 5.95 23.81
CA GLN A 106 -10.31 5.37 24.18
C GLN A 106 -11.44 5.94 23.31
N ALA A 107 -11.40 7.23 22.97
CA ALA A 107 -12.37 7.85 22.07
C ALA A 107 -12.44 7.16 20.69
N LEU A 108 -11.31 6.65 20.19
CA LEU A 108 -11.28 5.87 18.95
C LEU A 108 -11.89 4.47 19.12
N GLN A 109 -11.70 3.83 20.27
CA GLN A 109 -12.27 2.50 20.58
C GLN A 109 -13.81 2.54 20.62
N VAL A 110 -14.39 3.56 21.26
CA VAL A 110 -15.86 3.72 21.35
C VAL A 110 -16.47 3.83 19.95
N MET A 111 -15.82 4.51 19.00
CA MET A 111 -16.29 4.60 17.62
C MET A 111 -16.27 3.25 16.90
N TRP A 112 -15.21 2.45 17.08
CA TRP A 112 -15.13 1.11 16.49
C TRP A 112 -16.18 0.16 17.07
N ASP A 113 -16.39 0.18 18.39
CA ASP A 113 -17.40 -0.63 19.06
C ASP A 113 -18.82 -0.26 18.59
N GLN A 114 -19.11 1.04 18.40
CA GLN A 114 -20.37 1.49 17.81
C GLN A 114 -20.58 0.96 16.38
N THR A 115 -19.55 0.99 15.52
CA THR A 115 -19.68 0.53 14.12
C THR A 115 -19.86 -0.98 13.99
N VAL A 116 -19.18 -1.78 14.82
CA VAL A 116 -19.29 -3.26 14.83
C VAL A 116 -20.69 -3.70 15.29
N VAL A 117 -21.27 -3.02 16.28
CA VAL A 117 -22.65 -3.26 16.73
C VAL A 117 -23.68 -2.93 15.64
N GLN A 118 -23.44 -1.90 14.81
CA GLN A 118 -24.33 -1.58 13.68
C GLN A 118 -24.24 -2.60 12.53
N ILE A 119 -23.08 -3.20 12.30
CA ILE A 119 -22.88 -4.23 11.27
C ILE A 119 -23.64 -5.52 11.62
N GLN A 120 -23.66 -5.91 12.89
CA GLN A 120 -24.38 -7.11 13.39
C GLN A 120 -25.90 -6.96 13.41
N ARG A 121 -26.42 -5.72 13.45
CA ARG A 121 -27.86 -5.41 13.56
C ARG A 121 -28.57 -5.18 12.23
N LYS A 122 -27.92 -5.35 11.07
CA LYS A 122 -28.64 -5.30 9.78
C LYS A 122 -29.46 -6.58 9.60
N PRO A 123 -30.81 -6.52 9.61
CA PRO A 123 -31.61 -7.70 9.33
C PRO A 123 -31.32 -8.16 7.90
N SER A 124 -31.22 -9.48 7.71
CA SER A 124 -31.12 -10.10 6.38
C SER A 124 -32.32 -9.68 5.54
N THR A 125 -32.14 -8.67 4.69
CA THR A 125 -33.14 -8.29 3.71
C THR A 125 -33.14 -9.34 2.61
N HIS A 126 -34.09 -10.27 2.71
CA HIS A 126 -34.55 -11.12 1.62
C HIS A 126 -35.00 -10.21 0.46
N TRP A 127 -34.33 -10.31 -0.69
CA TRP A 127 -34.60 -9.48 -1.87
C TRP A 127 -35.78 -10.07 -2.66
N LEU A 128 -36.99 -9.54 -2.48
CA LEU A 128 -38.09 -9.78 -3.44
C LEU A 128 -37.93 -8.81 -4.62
N ILE A 129 -37.51 -9.34 -5.76
CA ILE A 129 -37.46 -8.63 -7.04
C ILE A 129 -38.89 -8.58 -7.60
N SER A 130 -39.60 -7.47 -7.42
CA SER A 130 -40.83 -7.20 -8.18
C SER A 130 -40.45 -6.67 -9.55
N LYS A 131 -40.74 -7.44 -10.59
CA LYS A 131 -40.74 -6.95 -11.98
C LYS A 131 -41.88 -5.94 -12.15
N GLN A 132 -41.58 -4.80 -12.75
CA GLN A 132 -42.58 -3.95 -13.39
C GLN A 132 -42.00 -3.40 -14.69
N ASP A 133 -42.91 -3.31 -15.66
CA ASP A 133 -42.68 -3.55 -17.07
C ASP A 133 -42.19 -2.32 -17.84
N HIS A 134 -41.70 -2.63 -19.05
CA HIS A 134 -41.15 -1.73 -20.05
C HIS A 134 -41.99 -0.47 -20.29
N ASN A 135 -41.33 0.68 -20.47
CA ASN A 135 -41.87 1.78 -21.25
C ASN A 135 -40.91 2.09 -22.40
N ILE A 136 -41.44 1.93 -23.61
CA ILE A 136 -40.83 2.24 -24.90
C ILE A 136 -40.99 3.75 -25.12
N TYR A 137 -39.90 4.43 -25.50
CA TYR A 137 -39.97 5.76 -26.09
C TYR A 137 -39.28 5.71 -27.46
N GLU A 138 -40.03 6.05 -28.51
CA GLU A 138 -39.48 6.31 -29.84
C GLU A 138 -39.06 7.78 -29.94
N ASP A 139 -37.84 7.99 -30.43
CA ASP A 139 -37.24 9.27 -30.75
C ASP A 139 -37.14 9.47 -32.27
N SER A 140 -37.54 10.66 -32.72
CA SER A 140 -37.72 11.09 -34.12
C SER A 140 -36.41 11.29 -34.92
N SER A 141 -35.35 10.59 -34.55
CA SER A 141 -34.09 10.52 -35.31
C SER A 141 -33.44 9.17 -35.03
N GLY A 142 -33.76 8.16 -35.84
CA GLY A 142 -33.44 6.74 -35.62
C GLY A 142 -31.97 6.45 -35.32
N GLY A 143 -31.63 6.37 -34.03
CA GLY A 143 -30.33 5.95 -33.54
C GLY A 143 -30.41 5.48 -32.08
N THR A 144 -30.62 4.18 -31.88
CA THR A 144 -30.69 3.53 -30.56
C THR A 144 -29.33 3.58 -29.84
N ILE A 145 -29.28 4.20 -28.65
CA ILE A 145 -28.14 4.09 -27.72
C ILE A 145 -28.70 3.75 -26.33
N GLU A 146 -28.51 2.51 -25.89
CA GLU A 146 -28.86 2.06 -24.53
C GLU A 146 -27.92 2.71 -23.49
N ILE A 147 -28.45 3.62 -22.67
CA ILE A 147 -27.76 4.13 -21.49
C ILE A 147 -28.32 3.41 -20.26
N ARG A 148 -27.54 2.49 -19.69
CA ARG A 148 -27.85 1.89 -18.38
C ARG A 148 -27.42 2.84 -17.27
N SER A 149 -28.31 3.73 -16.82
CA SER A 149 -28.10 4.51 -15.60
C SER A 149 -29.22 4.25 -14.58
N THR A 150 -28.92 3.44 -13.56
CA THR A 150 -29.80 3.25 -12.41
C THR A 150 -29.62 4.42 -11.46
N VAL A 151 -30.50 5.42 -11.53
CA VAL A 151 -30.65 6.42 -10.47
C VAL A 151 -31.75 5.94 -9.53
N ALA A 152 -31.36 5.43 -8.37
CA ALA A 152 -32.30 4.99 -7.34
C ALA A 152 -32.80 6.21 -6.55
N THR A 153 -34.00 6.70 -6.88
CA THR A 153 -34.67 7.74 -6.09
C THR A 153 -35.25 7.09 -4.82
N MET A 154 -34.67 7.41 -3.66
CA MET A 154 -35.21 7.01 -2.35
C MET A 154 -36.41 7.90 -2.00
N VAL A 155 -37.63 7.35 -2.04
CA VAL A 155 -38.80 7.96 -1.39
C VAL A 155 -38.98 7.28 -0.03
N ARG A 156 -38.85 8.06 1.04
CA ARG A 156 -39.02 7.61 2.43
C ARG A 156 -40.52 7.57 2.75
N THR A 157 -41.13 6.40 2.84
CA THR A 157 -42.48 6.26 3.40
C THR A 157 -42.39 6.34 4.93
N VAL A 158 -43.00 7.37 5.52
CA VAL A 158 -43.16 7.48 6.98
C VAL A 158 -44.25 6.50 7.42
N ALA A 159 -43.86 5.42 8.12
CA ALA A 159 -44.81 4.53 8.77
C ALA A 159 -45.29 5.16 10.10
N LYS A 160 -46.61 5.20 10.30
CA LYS A 160 -47.29 5.74 11.48
C LYS A 160 -46.89 4.97 12.76
N PRO A 161 -46.79 5.63 13.93
CA PRO A 161 -46.56 4.95 15.19
C PRO A 161 -47.82 4.20 15.65
N PHE A 162 -47.60 3.00 16.18
CA PHE A 162 -48.59 2.16 16.87
C PHE A 162 -48.64 2.60 18.35
N GLU A 163 -49.85 2.61 18.93
CA GLU A 163 -50.13 2.95 20.35
C GLU A 163 -49.33 2.13 21.36
#